data_AF-A0A916N405-F1
#
_entry.id   AF-A0A916N405-F1
#
_cell.length_a   1.000
_cell.length_b   1.000
_cell.length_c   1.000
_cell.angle_alpha   90.00
_cell.angle_beta   90.00
_cell.angle_gamma   90.00
#
_symmetry.space_group_name_H-M   'P 1'
#
loop_
_entity.id
_entity.type
_entity.pdbx_description
1 polymer ?
#
loop_
_entity_poly.entity_id
_entity_poly.type
_entity_poly.pdbx_seq_one_letter_code
_entity_poly.pdbx_strand_id
1 'polypeptide(L)'
;MANRIQADYDRLASAAASFAHESETATRLFSQVKQLVEQLQGGAWIGAGAEAFFQEMNELVLPGVSRLINALRDAGGASKRIAEALRQAEEECARLFQGEAILETSPRPGVASAPTVGENDAGERLANDFYDNRRAPYVLNAGVPVMDYPFASGAADALKYSIKIGDQSIDVYFPVNRDPAIGHFHTMKQIADGLSMLPEANRIHIKHIQVEPGRNPDDPKYAIKFNKPNFRSYMDAGPKGIIRIFPSRSPIGQAFLDTSFLHETSHILSKRMWGTDPTRSSGWAQWEAAKRQDGTSVSGYGNQDIQEDFSETVVQYSIYKGGWYDSQARRLWGNRFKILDEIFR
;
A
#
# COMPACT_ATOMS: atom_id res chain seq x y z
N MET A 1 -22.31 -20.49 6.89
CA MET A 1 -22.90 -19.16 7.11
C MET A 1 -21.90 -18.15 6.59
N ALA A 2 -22.27 -17.27 5.66
CA ALA A 2 -21.36 -16.24 5.17
C ALA A 2 -21.07 -15.22 6.29
N ASN A 3 -19.84 -14.71 6.35
CA ASN A 3 -19.48 -13.64 7.29
C ASN A 3 -20.30 -12.40 6.93
N ARG A 4 -21.21 -12.00 7.82
CA ARG A 4 -22.02 -10.80 7.67
C ARG A 4 -21.20 -9.60 8.11
N ILE A 5 -20.77 -8.79 7.16
CA ILE A 5 -20.27 -7.45 7.43
C ILE A 5 -21.50 -6.54 7.48
N GLN A 6 -21.79 -5.96 8.64
CA GLN A 6 -22.87 -5.00 8.82
C GLN A 6 -22.28 -3.71 9.38
N ALA A 7 -22.46 -2.61 8.66
CA ALA A 7 -22.07 -1.29 9.12
C ALA A 7 -23.08 -0.78 10.14
N ASP A 8 -22.60 -0.17 11.22
CA ASP A 8 -23.42 0.69 12.08
C ASP A 8 -23.08 2.14 11.71
N TYR A 9 -23.86 2.69 10.77
CA TYR A 9 -23.63 4.03 10.23
C TYR A 9 -23.74 5.11 11.30
N ASP A 10 -24.65 4.94 12.26
CA ASP A 10 -24.85 5.88 13.36
C ASP A 10 -23.62 5.90 14.26
N ARG A 11 -23.03 4.74 14.57
CA ARG A 11 -21.78 4.67 15.32
C ARG A 11 -20.60 5.27 14.56
N LEU A 12 -20.50 5.03 13.24
CA LEU A 12 -19.44 5.62 12.42
C LEU A 12 -19.57 7.15 12.34
N ALA A 13 -20.80 7.66 12.18
CA ALA A 13 -21.08 9.09 12.19
C ALA A 13 -20.80 9.71 13.56
N SER A 14 -21.21 9.05 14.66
CA SER A 14 -20.94 9.49 16.02
C SER A 14 -19.44 9.52 16.33
N ALA A 15 -18.68 8.51 15.92
CA ALA A 15 -17.22 8.49 16.05
C ALA A 15 -16.56 9.62 15.27
N ALA A 16 -16.97 9.83 14.00
CA ALA A 16 -16.46 10.91 13.18
C ALA A 16 -16.74 12.29 13.80
N ALA A 17 -17.95 12.50 14.33
CA ALA A 17 -18.32 13.73 15.02
C ALA A 17 -17.51 13.94 16.30
N SER A 18 -17.25 12.88 17.06
CA SER A 18 -16.41 12.93 18.26
C SER A 18 -14.98 13.35 17.92
N PHE A 19 -14.36 12.74 16.92
CA PHE A 19 -13.02 13.12 16.48
C PHE A 19 -12.94 14.58 16.00
N ALA A 20 -13.95 15.05 15.26
CA ALA A 20 -14.02 16.44 14.83
C ALA A 20 -14.11 17.40 16.03
N HIS A 21 -14.99 17.08 16.99
CA HIS A 21 -15.17 17.88 18.21
C HIS A 21 -13.89 17.96 19.04
N GLU A 22 -13.20 16.82 19.24
CA GLU A 22 -11.94 16.79 20.00
C GLU A 22 -10.83 17.55 19.28
N SER A 23 -10.73 17.44 17.94
CA SER A 23 -9.76 18.22 17.15
C SER A 23 -9.99 19.73 17.31
N GLU A 24 -11.25 20.18 17.26
CA GLU A 24 -11.60 21.60 17.43
C GLU A 24 -11.27 22.11 18.83
N THR A 25 -11.61 21.31 19.86
CA THR A 25 -11.28 21.63 21.25
C THR A 25 -9.77 21.70 21.47
N ALA A 26 -9.01 20.72 20.97
CA ALA A 26 -7.55 20.72 21.03
C ALA A 26 -6.95 21.91 20.27
N THR A 27 -7.48 22.29 19.11
CA THR A 27 -7.02 23.43 18.32
C THR A 27 -7.18 24.76 19.08
N ARG A 28 -8.32 24.93 19.77
CA ARG A 28 -8.57 26.13 20.61
C ARG A 28 -7.61 26.20 21.78
N LEU A 29 -7.46 25.11 22.53
CA LEU A 29 -6.54 25.04 23.67
C LEU A 29 -5.08 25.26 23.23
N PHE A 30 -4.67 24.65 22.11
CA PHE A 30 -3.34 24.82 21.56
C PHE A 30 -3.05 26.29 21.20
N SER A 31 -4.01 26.98 20.60
CA SER A 31 -3.87 28.40 20.26
C SER A 31 -3.73 29.28 21.51
N GLN A 32 -4.50 28.99 22.56
CA GLN A 32 -4.41 29.68 23.85
C GLN A 32 -3.05 29.46 24.52
N VAL A 33 -2.60 28.20 24.59
CA VAL A 33 -1.29 27.87 25.18
C VAL A 33 -0.17 28.55 24.41
N LYS A 34 -0.21 28.53 23.07
CA LYS A 34 0.81 29.18 22.24
C LYS A 34 0.88 30.68 22.51
N GLN A 35 -0.25 31.37 22.58
CA GLN A 35 -0.30 32.80 22.91
C GLN A 35 0.28 33.11 24.28
N LEU A 36 0.00 32.28 25.29
CA LEU A 36 0.54 32.44 26.64
C LEU A 36 2.07 32.24 26.66
N VAL A 37 2.58 31.24 25.93
CA VAL A 37 4.02 31.01 25.79
C VAL A 37 4.70 32.21 25.10
N GLU A 38 4.12 32.71 24.01
CA GLU A 38 4.63 33.88 23.29
C GLU A 38 4.68 35.14 24.18
N GLN A 39 3.66 35.35 25.02
CA GLN A 39 3.64 36.45 25.99
C GLN A 39 4.75 36.32 27.04
N LEU A 40 4.99 35.12 27.56
CA LEU A 40 6.06 34.86 28.52
C LEU A 40 7.45 35.08 27.89
N GLN A 41 7.61 34.66 26.64
CA GLN A 41 8.86 34.79 25.88
C GLN A 41 9.18 36.25 25.52
N GLY A 42 8.17 37.13 25.44
CA GLY A 42 8.30 38.56 25.18
C GLY A 42 9.00 39.41 26.25
N GLY A 43 9.69 38.77 27.21
CA GLY A 43 10.52 39.45 28.22
C GLY A 43 9.96 39.45 29.64
N ALA A 44 8.80 38.83 29.87
CA ALA A 44 8.22 38.70 31.21
C ALA A 44 8.97 37.67 32.09
N TRP A 45 9.65 36.70 31.46
CA TRP A 45 10.40 35.66 32.16
C TRP A 45 11.73 35.37 31.47
N ILE A 46 12.83 35.59 32.18
CA ILE A 46 14.20 35.47 31.66
C ILE A 46 15.08 34.64 32.61
N GLY A 47 16.13 34.02 32.06
CA GLY A 47 17.09 33.16 32.77
C GLY A 47 17.03 31.70 32.35
N ALA A 48 17.94 30.88 32.89
CA ALA A 48 18.14 29.50 32.45
C ALA A 48 16.87 28.62 32.55
N GLY A 49 16.03 28.83 33.57
CA GLY A 49 14.76 28.11 33.71
C GLY A 49 13.73 28.47 32.63
N ALA A 50 13.68 29.74 32.22
CA ALA A 50 12.82 30.19 31.14
C ALA A 50 13.28 29.61 29.79
N GLU A 51 14.59 29.61 29.55
CA GLU A 51 15.19 29.03 28.34
C GLU A 51 14.87 27.53 28.20
N ALA A 52 15.07 26.75 29.27
CA ALA A 52 14.74 25.33 29.28
C ALA A 52 13.24 25.07 29.02
N PHE A 53 12.36 25.86 29.64
CA PHE A 53 10.91 25.75 29.41
C PHE A 53 10.54 26.07 27.95
N PHE A 54 11.06 27.17 27.38
CA PHE A 54 10.75 27.54 25.99
C PHE A 54 11.32 26.53 25.00
N GLN A 55 12.48 25.96 25.28
CA GLN A 55 13.04 24.88 24.49
C GLN A 55 12.11 23.66 24.49
N GLU A 56 11.69 23.18 25.67
CA GLU A 56 10.78 22.03 25.77
C GLU A 56 9.43 22.29 25.07
N MET A 57 8.87 23.49 25.24
CA MET A 57 7.63 23.88 24.57
C MET A 57 7.77 23.86 23.05
N ASN A 58 8.84 24.43 22.50
CA ASN A 58 9.03 24.56 21.06
C ASN A 58 9.49 23.26 20.38
N GLU A 59 10.32 22.46 21.04
CA GLU A 59 10.90 21.25 20.45
C GLU A 59 10.04 20.01 20.66
N LEU A 60 9.30 19.94 21.78
CA LEU A 60 8.59 18.72 22.17
C LEU A 60 7.08 18.93 22.27
N VAL A 61 6.62 19.84 23.14
CA VAL A 61 5.21 19.94 23.52
C VAL A 61 4.36 20.46 22.37
N LEU A 62 4.68 21.63 21.80
CA LEU A 62 3.87 22.24 20.75
C LEU A 62 3.83 21.36 19.47
N PRO A 63 4.96 20.80 19.00
CA PRO A 63 4.92 19.84 17.89
C PRO A 63 4.10 18.58 18.23
N GLY A 64 4.19 18.08 19.48
CA GLY A 64 3.41 16.92 19.93
C GLY A 64 1.90 17.15 19.89
N VAL A 65 1.44 18.30 20.38
CA VAL A 65 0.01 18.66 20.34
C VAL A 65 -0.47 18.90 18.91
N SER A 66 0.37 19.49 18.04
CA SER A 66 0.04 19.64 16.63
C SER A 66 -0.16 18.28 15.92
N ARG A 67 0.71 17.30 16.20
CA ARG A 67 0.54 15.93 15.68
C ARG A 67 -0.76 15.28 16.16
N LEU A 68 -1.13 15.47 17.44
CA LEU A 68 -2.39 14.97 17.98
C LEU A 68 -3.61 15.57 17.26
N ILE A 69 -3.63 16.89 17.04
CA ILE A 69 -4.72 17.56 16.32
C ILE A 69 -4.87 16.98 14.91
N ASN A 70 -3.76 16.79 14.20
CA ASN A 70 -3.79 16.20 12.86
C ASN A 70 -4.32 14.76 12.88
N ALA A 71 -3.86 13.94 13.82
CA ALA A 71 -4.34 12.56 13.97
C ALA A 71 -5.85 12.48 14.25
N LEU A 72 -6.39 13.39 15.08
CA LEU A 72 -7.83 13.46 15.34
C LEU A 72 -8.62 13.82 14.06
N ARG A 73 -8.12 14.77 13.26
CA ARG A 73 -8.75 15.12 11.97
C ARG A 73 -8.72 13.96 10.99
N ASP A 74 -7.59 13.28 10.90
CA ASP A 74 -7.40 12.12 10.01
C ASP A 74 -8.33 10.97 10.40
N ALA A 75 -8.46 10.70 11.71
CA ALA A 75 -9.38 9.69 12.23
C ALA A 75 -10.84 10.03 11.89
N GLY A 76 -11.26 11.28 12.11
CA GLY A 76 -12.61 11.75 11.74
C GLY A 76 -12.88 11.63 10.24
N GLY A 77 -11.90 11.97 9.40
CA GLY A 77 -11.98 11.78 7.95
C GLY A 77 -12.06 10.32 7.54
N ALA A 78 -11.25 9.45 8.15
CA ALA A 78 -11.25 8.01 7.88
C ALA A 78 -12.61 7.37 8.23
N SER A 79 -13.19 7.70 9.38
CA SER A 79 -14.52 7.21 9.77
C SER A 79 -15.61 7.58 8.77
N LYS A 80 -15.60 8.81 8.24
CA LYS A 80 -16.53 9.24 7.19
C LYS A 80 -16.34 8.45 5.89
N ARG A 81 -15.09 8.22 5.46
CA ARG A 81 -14.79 7.43 4.26
C ARG A 81 -15.24 5.98 4.37
N ILE A 82 -15.06 5.36 5.54
CA ILE A 82 -15.54 4.00 5.80
C ILE A 82 -17.07 3.94 5.68
N ALA A 83 -17.79 4.90 6.28
CA ALA A 83 -19.23 4.98 6.17
C ALA A 83 -19.68 5.14 4.70
N GLU A 84 -19.02 5.99 3.93
CA GLU A 84 -19.37 6.20 2.52
C GLU A 84 -19.11 4.96 1.66
N ALA A 85 -17.96 4.30 1.83
CA ALA A 85 -17.62 3.09 1.09
C ALA A 85 -18.58 1.94 1.38
N LEU A 86 -19.00 1.77 2.64
CA LEU A 86 -19.99 0.76 3.02
C LEU A 86 -21.36 1.07 2.41
N ARG A 87 -21.76 2.35 2.41
CA ARG A 87 -23.03 2.79 1.81
C ARG A 87 -23.07 2.52 0.32
N GLN A 88 -22.01 2.85 -0.41
CA GLN A 88 -21.91 2.60 -1.85
C GLN A 88 -21.96 1.11 -2.17
N ALA A 89 -21.24 0.28 -1.41
CA ALA A 89 -21.28 -1.18 -1.57
C ALA A 89 -22.68 -1.76 -1.32
N GLU A 90 -23.39 -1.26 -0.30
CA GLU A 90 -24.77 -1.68 -0.02
C GLU A 90 -25.75 -1.24 -1.13
N GLU A 91 -25.62 -0.02 -1.66
CA GLU A 91 -26.43 0.48 -2.78
C GLU A 91 -26.16 -0.32 -4.08
N GLU A 92 -24.90 -0.65 -4.37
CA GLU A 92 -24.52 -1.53 -5.48
C GLU A 92 -25.12 -2.93 -5.35
N CYS A 93 -25.03 -3.53 -4.16
CA CYS A 93 -25.65 -4.83 -3.90
C CYS A 93 -27.18 -4.75 -4.01
N ALA A 94 -27.82 -3.70 -3.46
CA ALA A 94 -29.27 -3.54 -3.50
C ALA A 94 -29.80 -3.45 -4.95
N ARG A 95 -29.08 -2.76 -5.85
CA ARG A 95 -29.44 -2.67 -7.27
C ARG A 95 -29.52 -4.04 -7.95
N LEU A 96 -28.63 -4.97 -7.60
CA LEU A 96 -28.64 -6.34 -8.13
C LEU A 96 -29.90 -7.13 -7.74
N PHE A 97 -30.53 -6.80 -6.60
CA PHE A 97 -31.76 -7.46 -6.13
C PHE A 97 -33.04 -6.77 -6.59
N GLN A 98 -32.97 -5.53 -7.08
CA GLN A 98 -34.13 -4.77 -7.57
C GLN A 98 -34.48 -5.03 -9.04
N GLY A 99 -33.76 -5.94 -9.72
CA GLY A 99 -34.12 -6.39 -11.07
C GLY A 99 -33.73 -5.45 -12.20
N GLU A 100 -32.97 -4.38 -11.94
CA GLU A 100 -32.27 -3.63 -12.99
C GLU A 100 -31.03 -4.42 -13.45
N ALA A 101 -31.28 -5.40 -14.30
CA ALA A 101 -30.25 -6.02 -15.11
C ALA A 101 -29.58 -4.93 -15.96
N ILE A 102 -28.28 -4.75 -15.74
CA ILE A 102 -27.39 -3.89 -16.52
C ILE A 102 -27.45 -4.35 -17.99
N LEU A 103 -28.21 -3.63 -18.81
CA LEU A 103 -27.96 -3.53 -20.24
C LEU A 103 -27.20 -2.22 -20.46
N GLU A 104 -25.91 -2.33 -20.76
CA GLU A 104 -25.11 -1.20 -21.24
C GLU A 104 -25.71 -0.66 -22.55
N THR A 105 -25.79 0.67 -22.70
CA THR A 105 -25.29 1.38 -23.90
C THR A 105 -25.31 2.92 -23.72
N SER A 106 -24.14 3.53 -24.00
CA SER A 106 -23.92 4.87 -24.59
C SER A 106 -23.76 6.14 -23.71
N PRO A 107 -22.96 7.13 -24.20
CA PRO A 107 -22.16 8.07 -23.40
C PRO A 107 -22.90 9.38 -23.10
N ARG A 108 -22.62 10.00 -21.94
CA ARG A 108 -23.11 11.34 -21.61
C ARG A 108 -22.15 12.45 -22.11
N PRO A 109 -22.66 13.47 -22.83
CA PRO A 109 -21.90 14.66 -23.20
C PRO A 109 -21.94 15.73 -22.10
N GLY A 110 -20.79 16.38 -21.90
CA GLY A 110 -20.63 17.78 -21.49
C GLY A 110 -21.36 18.31 -20.25
N VAL A 111 -20.65 18.35 -19.11
CA VAL A 111 -20.79 19.46 -18.15
C VAL A 111 -19.38 19.94 -17.81
N ALA A 112 -19.17 21.24 -17.97
CA ALA A 112 -17.90 21.93 -17.85
C ALA A 112 -17.34 21.93 -16.42
N SER A 113 -16.01 21.96 -16.35
CA SER A 113 -15.15 21.81 -15.19
C SER A 113 -15.25 22.97 -14.18
N ALA A 114 -15.19 22.61 -12.89
CA ALA A 114 -14.65 23.44 -11.81
C ALA A 114 -13.57 22.61 -11.08
N PRO A 115 -12.51 23.22 -10.52
CA PRO A 115 -11.25 22.53 -10.24
C PRO A 115 -11.39 21.62 -9.01
N THR A 116 -11.26 20.31 -9.24
CA THR A 116 -11.18 19.29 -8.21
C THR A 116 -9.76 19.21 -7.65
N VAL A 117 -9.54 19.85 -6.49
CA VAL A 117 -8.46 19.43 -5.58
C VAL A 117 -9.00 18.22 -4.83
N GLY A 118 -8.60 17.03 -5.25
CA GLY A 118 -9.33 15.77 -5.01
C GLY A 118 -9.32 15.24 -3.58
N GLU A 119 -10.49 14.82 -3.12
CA GLU A 119 -10.78 14.13 -1.85
C GLU A 119 -10.21 12.69 -1.75
N ASN A 120 -9.48 12.21 -2.76
CA ASN A 120 -8.74 10.92 -2.76
C ASN A 120 -7.35 10.99 -2.12
N ASP A 121 -6.89 12.19 -1.76
CA ASP A 121 -5.48 12.49 -1.49
C ASP A 121 -5.04 12.08 -0.08
N ALA A 122 -5.89 12.11 0.94
CA ALA A 122 -5.45 11.89 2.33
C ALA A 122 -5.06 10.42 2.64
N GLY A 123 -5.81 9.44 2.12
CA GLY A 123 -5.50 8.02 2.32
C GLY A 123 -4.26 7.59 1.52
N GLU A 124 -4.14 8.10 0.30
CA GLU A 124 -2.95 7.91 -0.54
C GLU A 124 -1.72 8.60 0.06
N ARG A 125 -1.88 9.79 0.64
CA ARG A 125 -0.81 10.49 1.39
C ARG A 125 -0.33 9.71 2.59
N LEU A 126 -1.22 9.20 3.45
CA LEU A 126 -0.80 8.42 4.63
C LEU A 126 -0.07 7.13 4.22
N ALA A 127 -0.52 6.48 3.15
CA ALA A 127 0.15 5.30 2.61
C ALA A 127 1.51 5.65 1.97
N ASN A 128 1.58 6.75 1.21
CA ASN A 128 2.83 7.24 0.63
C ASN A 128 3.81 7.65 1.72
N ASP A 129 3.40 8.41 2.74
CA ASP A 129 4.24 8.80 3.88
C ASP A 129 4.82 7.58 4.60
N PHE A 130 4.03 6.51 4.74
CA PHE A 130 4.51 5.25 5.31
C PHE A 130 5.64 4.63 4.46
N TYR A 131 5.43 4.52 3.14
CA TYR A 131 6.41 3.89 2.24
C TYR A 131 7.63 4.79 1.98
N ASP A 132 7.44 6.09 1.85
CA ASP A 132 8.48 7.07 1.54
C ASP A 132 9.52 7.13 2.66
N ASN A 133 9.11 7.02 3.92
CA ASN A 133 10.01 6.92 5.07
C ASN A 133 10.86 5.64 5.11
N ARG A 134 10.59 4.67 4.22
CA ARG A 134 11.31 3.39 4.14
C ARG A 134 12.11 3.23 2.85
N ARG A 135 12.02 4.18 1.92
CA ARG A 135 12.78 4.14 0.68
C ARG A 135 14.26 4.33 0.98
N ALA A 136 15.06 3.33 0.62
CA ALA A 136 16.50 3.48 0.60
C ALA A 136 16.90 4.46 -0.53
N PRO A 137 17.97 5.25 -0.36
CA PRO A 137 18.56 6.00 -1.45
C PRO A 137 18.95 5.07 -2.61
N TYR A 138 18.78 5.56 -3.84
CA TYR A 138 19.13 4.80 -5.04
C TYR A 138 19.78 5.68 -6.12
N VAL A 139 20.52 5.03 -7.01
CA VAL A 139 21.05 5.64 -8.24
C VAL A 139 20.37 4.99 -9.43
N LEU A 140 19.72 5.79 -10.26
CA LEU A 140 19.11 5.36 -11.52
C LEU A 140 20.05 5.69 -12.68
N ASN A 141 20.58 4.67 -13.34
CA ASN A 141 21.41 4.84 -14.54
C ASN A 141 20.53 5.07 -15.78
N ALA A 142 21.07 5.79 -16.76
CA ALA A 142 20.40 6.02 -18.04
C ALA A 142 20.10 4.69 -18.76
N GLY A 143 18.95 4.63 -19.43
CA GLY A 143 18.52 3.44 -20.16
C GLY A 143 19.40 3.16 -21.38
N VAL A 144 19.87 1.93 -21.52
CA VAL A 144 20.61 1.44 -22.69
C VAL A 144 19.64 0.71 -23.62
N PRO A 145 19.59 1.04 -24.93
CA PRO A 145 18.74 0.33 -25.88
C PRO A 145 19.07 -1.16 -25.98
N VAL A 146 18.03 -1.99 -26.04
CA VAL A 146 18.08 -3.43 -26.30
C VAL A 146 17.03 -3.75 -27.35
N MET A 147 17.46 -4.13 -28.54
CA MET A 147 16.56 -4.44 -29.65
C MET A 147 15.93 -5.81 -29.46
N ASP A 148 14.67 -5.96 -29.91
CA ASP A 148 13.95 -7.24 -29.95
C ASP A 148 13.99 -8.02 -28.63
N TYR A 149 13.78 -7.33 -27.50
CA TYR A 149 13.81 -7.95 -26.18
C TYR A 149 12.59 -8.88 -26.01
N PRO A 150 12.79 -10.14 -25.54
CA PRO A 150 11.73 -11.13 -25.44
C PRO A 150 10.88 -10.92 -24.17
N PHE A 151 10.01 -9.91 -24.17
CA PHE A 151 8.99 -9.74 -23.14
C PHE A 151 7.98 -10.90 -23.16
N ALA A 152 7.30 -11.17 -22.04
CA ALA A 152 6.31 -12.25 -21.98
C ALA A 152 5.08 -11.97 -22.86
N SER A 153 4.71 -10.71 -22.98
CA SER A 153 3.60 -10.21 -23.81
C SER A 153 3.92 -10.11 -25.31
N GLY A 154 5.16 -10.42 -25.72
CA GLY A 154 5.63 -10.37 -27.11
C GLY A 154 6.93 -9.56 -27.27
N ALA A 155 7.78 -9.94 -28.21
CA ALA A 155 9.06 -9.28 -28.41
C ALA A 155 8.90 -7.80 -28.82
N ALA A 156 9.73 -6.93 -28.23
CA ALA A 156 9.73 -5.49 -28.51
C ALA A 156 11.07 -4.86 -28.12
N ASP A 157 11.40 -3.71 -28.70
CA ASP A 157 12.56 -2.94 -28.27
C ASP A 157 12.38 -2.42 -26.84
N ALA A 158 13.47 -2.47 -26.06
CA ALA A 158 13.50 -2.08 -24.67
C ALA A 158 14.61 -1.07 -24.39
N LEU A 159 14.44 -0.33 -23.31
CA LEU A 159 15.49 0.37 -22.59
C LEU A 159 15.80 -0.44 -21.33
N LYS A 160 17.07 -0.85 -21.19
CA LYS A 160 17.59 -1.48 -19.99
C LYS A 160 18.12 -0.41 -19.04
N TYR A 161 17.44 -0.22 -17.93
CA TYR A 161 17.90 0.61 -16.82
C TYR A 161 18.57 -0.27 -15.77
N SER A 162 19.52 0.29 -15.02
CA SER A 162 20.10 -0.33 -13.84
C SER A 162 19.87 0.60 -12.65
N ILE A 163 19.25 0.06 -11.61
CA ILE A 163 18.89 0.77 -10.38
C ILE A 163 19.75 0.21 -9.26
N LYS A 164 20.64 1.05 -8.71
CA LYS A 164 21.52 0.67 -7.61
C LYS A 164 20.90 1.11 -6.28
N ILE A 165 20.64 0.17 -5.37
CA ILE A 165 20.12 0.40 -4.01
C ILE A 165 21.09 -0.28 -3.04
N GLY A 166 21.83 0.52 -2.26
CA GLY A 166 22.97 0.01 -1.50
C GLY A 166 24.00 -0.65 -2.43
N ASP A 167 24.36 -1.90 -2.13
CA ASP A 167 25.30 -2.69 -2.95
C ASP A 167 24.62 -3.50 -4.06
N GLN A 168 23.29 -3.53 -4.09
CA GLN A 168 22.55 -4.29 -5.08
C GLN A 168 22.22 -3.44 -6.31
N SER A 169 22.44 -4.02 -7.50
CA SER A 169 21.99 -3.47 -8.78
C SER A 169 20.87 -4.34 -9.36
N ILE A 170 19.75 -3.72 -9.71
CA ILE A 170 18.60 -4.39 -10.32
C ILE A 170 18.39 -3.84 -11.72
N ASP A 171 18.35 -4.73 -12.71
CA ASP A 171 18.03 -4.38 -14.08
C ASP A 171 16.52 -4.27 -14.28
N VAL A 172 16.08 -3.22 -14.99
CA VAL A 172 14.69 -3.01 -15.42
C VAL A 172 14.65 -2.89 -16.93
N TYR A 173 13.93 -3.79 -17.58
CA TYR A 173 13.66 -3.72 -19.02
C TYR A 173 12.32 -3.02 -19.23
N PHE A 174 12.37 -1.88 -19.90
CA PHE A 174 11.23 -0.99 -20.08
C PHE A 174 10.96 -0.78 -21.57
N PRO A 175 9.74 -1.00 -22.07
CA PRO A 175 9.51 -1.06 -23.50
C PRO A 175 9.63 0.35 -24.09
N VAL A 176 10.28 0.48 -25.24
CA VAL A 176 10.46 1.77 -25.92
C VAL A 176 9.11 2.34 -26.33
N ASN A 177 8.30 1.53 -27.00
CA ASN A 177 6.93 1.86 -27.37
C ASN A 177 5.94 1.46 -26.27
N ARG A 178 5.07 2.38 -25.89
CA ARG A 178 4.05 2.20 -24.85
C ARG A 178 2.73 2.70 -25.41
N ASP A 179 1.95 1.78 -25.94
CA ASP A 179 0.65 2.09 -26.54
C ASP A 179 -0.36 2.43 -25.43
N PRO A 180 -0.82 3.68 -25.32
CA PRO A 180 -1.81 4.06 -24.32
C PRO A 180 -3.17 3.36 -24.52
N ALA A 181 -3.45 2.82 -25.71
CA ALA A 181 -4.66 2.03 -25.95
C ALA A 181 -4.62 0.67 -25.25
N ILE A 182 -3.42 0.14 -24.96
CA ILE A 182 -3.24 -1.11 -24.22
C ILE A 182 -3.45 -0.87 -22.72
N GLY A 183 -2.98 0.27 -22.19
CA GLY A 183 -3.18 0.65 -20.80
C GLY A 183 -2.18 1.67 -20.29
N HIS A 184 -2.16 1.82 -18.97
CA HIS A 184 -1.28 2.75 -18.26
C HIS A 184 -0.01 2.03 -17.79
N PHE A 185 1.12 2.75 -17.88
CA PHE A 185 2.44 2.27 -17.50
C PHE A 185 2.97 3.09 -16.33
N HIS A 186 3.67 2.43 -15.41
CA HIS A 186 4.43 3.13 -14.37
C HIS A 186 5.65 3.81 -14.97
N THR A 187 6.01 4.97 -14.43
CA THR A 187 7.27 5.62 -14.80
C THR A 187 8.47 4.87 -14.20
N MET A 188 9.66 5.09 -14.77
CA MET A 188 10.90 4.52 -14.22
C MET A 188 11.15 4.98 -12.77
N LYS A 189 10.77 6.22 -12.43
CA LYS A 189 10.87 6.73 -11.07
C LYS A 189 9.97 5.95 -10.11
N GLN A 190 8.70 5.72 -10.47
CA GLN A 190 7.77 4.96 -9.63
C GLN A 190 8.27 3.52 -9.38
N ILE A 191 8.85 2.90 -10.41
CA ILE A 191 9.47 1.57 -10.28
C ILE A 191 10.69 1.61 -9.36
N ALA A 192 11.58 2.60 -9.53
CA ALA A 192 12.75 2.76 -8.67
C ALA A 192 12.37 3.01 -7.21
N ASP A 193 11.38 3.87 -6.97
CA ASP A 193 10.82 4.13 -5.65
C ASP A 193 10.23 2.84 -5.04
N GLY A 194 9.48 2.07 -5.83
CA GLY A 194 8.90 0.79 -5.38
C GLY A 194 9.93 -0.28 -5.04
N LEU A 195 11.04 -0.35 -5.78
CA LEU A 195 12.15 -1.26 -5.47
C LEU A 195 12.94 -0.81 -4.23
N SER A 196 13.07 0.50 -4.03
CA SER A 196 13.89 1.04 -2.94
C SER A 196 13.25 0.91 -1.56
N MET A 197 11.92 0.75 -1.48
CA MET A 197 11.24 0.49 -0.21
C MET A 197 11.32 -0.98 0.24
N LEU A 198 11.64 -1.90 -0.67
CA LEU A 198 11.66 -3.33 -0.36
C LEU A 198 12.70 -3.66 0.72
N PRO A 199 12.36 -4.50 1.71
CA PRO A 199 13.36 -5.11 2.59
C PRO A 199 14.44 -5.82 1.77
N GLU A 200 15.68 -5.82 2.25
CA GLU A 200 16.79 -6.48 1.57
C GLU A 200 16.49 -7.97 1.31
N ALA A 201 15.92 -8.68 2.29
CA ALA A 201 15.54 -10.08 2.17
C ALA A 201 14.61 -10.36 0.97
N ASN A 202 13.70 -9.44 0.64
CA ASN A 202 12.88 -9.55 -0.58
C ASN A 202 13.70 -9.20 -1.82
N ARG A 203 14.44 -8.10 -1.74
CA ARG A 203 15.11 -7.48 -2.88
C ARG A 203 16.22 -8.36 -3.46
N ILE A 204 17.00 -9.06 -2.63
CA ILE A 204 18.15 -9.90 -3.08
C ILE A 204 17.74 -11.04 -4.01
N HIS A 205 16.46 -11.41 -4.04
CA HIS A 205 15.96 -12.49 -4.89
C HIS A 205 15.46 -12.01 -6.26
N ILE A 206 15.46 -10.70 -6.49
CA ILE A 206 15.10 -10.09 -7.77
C ILE A 206 16.28 -10.25 -8.72
N LYS A 207 16.04 -10.93 -9.84
CA LYS A 207 16.98 -11.04 -10.96
C LYS A 207 16.87 -9.81 -11.86
N HIS A 208 15.65 -9.50 -12.30
CA HIS A 208 15.34 -8.30 -13.09
C HIS A 208 13.83 -8.05 -13.13
N ILE A 209 13.46 -6.82 -13.51
CA ILE A 209 12.07 -6.39 -13.72
C ILE A 209 11.81 -6.27 -15.22
N GLN A 210 10.61 -6.66 -15.66
CA GLN A 210 10.10 -6.43 -17.01
C GLN A 210 8.83 -5.58 -16.91
N VAL A 211 8.84 -4.39 -17.51
CA VAL A 211 7.59 -3.68 -17.77
C VAL A 211 7.09 -4.17 -19.11
N GLU A 212 5.94 -4.80 -19.13
CA GLU A 212 5.45 -5.52 -20.30
C GLU A 212 4.77 -4.54 -21.28
N PRO A 213 5.09 -4.59 -22.59
CA PRO A 213 4.44 -3.73 -23.59
C PRO A 213 2.96 -4.09 -23.81
N GLY A 214 2.57 -5.33 -23.52
CA GLY A 214 1.22 -5.85 -23.74
C GLY A 214 0.57 -6.43 -22.48
N ARG A 215 -0.65 -6.94 -22.64
CA ARG A 215 -1.37 -7.68 -21.59
C ARG A 215 -0.68 -9.01 -21.28
N ASN A 216 -0.92 -9.54 -20.09
CA ASN A 216 -0.48 -10.88 -19.75
C ASN A 216 -1.14 -11.91 -20.69
N PRO A 217 -0.37 -12.69 -21.47
CA PRO A 217 -0.93 -13.73 -22.33
C PRO A 217 -1.70 -14.81 -21.56
N ASP A 218 -1.43 -14.99 -20.26
CA ASP A 218 -2.12 -15.94 -19.40
C ASP A 218 -3.44 -15.41 -18.79
N ASP A 219 -3.81 -14.14 -19.04
CA ASP A 219 -5.07 -13.56 -18.55
C ASP A 219 -6.31 -14.44 -18.84
N PRO A 220 -6.50 -15.02 -20.06
CA PRO A 220 -7.65 -15.88 -20.34
C PRO A 220 -7.68 -17.15 -19.47
N LYS A 221 -6.50 -17.72 -19.18
CA LYS A 221 -6.37 -18.90 -18.31
C LYS A 221 -6.75 -18.54 -16.86
N TYR A 222 -6.30 -17.39 -16.38
CA TYR A 222 -6.66 -16.91 -15.04
C TYR A 222 -8.12 -16.49 -14.93
N ALA A 223 -8.71 -15.93 -16.00
CA ALA A 223 -10.14 -15.63 -16.05
C ALA A 223 -11.00 -16.86 -15.78
N ILE A 224 -10.63 -18.00 -16.35
CA ILE A 224 -11.28 -19.29 -16.10
C ILE A 224 -10.99 -19.76 -14.67
N LYS A 225 -9.71 -19.79 -14.25
CA LYS A 225 -9.30 -20.27 -12.92
C LYS A 225 -10.04 -19.55 -11.79
N PHE A 226 -10.18 -18.24 -11.90
CA PHE A 226 -10.77 -17.40 -10.87
C PHE A 226 -12.26 -17.11 -11.09
N ASN A 227 -12.87 -17.67 -12.14
CA ASN A 227 -14.24 -17.37 -12.55
C ASN A 227 -14.51 -15.85 -12.67
N LYS A 228 -13.56 -15.14 -13.29
CA LYS A 228 -13.57 -13.69 -13.51
C LYS A 228 -13.38 -13.41 -15.00
N PRO A 229 -14.45 -13.30 -15.81
CA PRO A 229 -14.35 -13.17 -17.27
C PRO A 229 -13.54 -11.94 -17.72
N ASN A 230 -13.47 -10.92 -16.89
CA ASN A 230 -12.71 -9.69 -17.13
C ASN A 230 -11.36 -9.65 -16.37
N PHE A 231 -10.84 -10.81 -15.96
CA PHE A 231 -9.55 -10.88 -15.26
C PHE A 231 -8.44 -10.20 -16.06
N ARG A 232 -7.62 -9.42 -15.34
CA ARG A 232 -6.44 -8.78 -15.89
C ARG A 232 -5.37 -8.78 -14.83
N SER A 233 -4.24 -9.41 -15.15
CA SER A 233 -3.05 -9.41 -14.32
C SER A 233 -2.47 -8.01 -14.26
N TYR A 234 -2.03 -7.61 -13.08
CA TYR A 234 -1.29 -6.36 -12.91
C TYR A 234 0.20 -6.62 -12.75
N MET A 235 0.58 -7.57 -11.91
CA MET A 235 1.96 -7.96 -11.69
C MET A 235 2.05 -9.49 -11.59
N ASP A 236 3.20 -10.04 -11.98
CA ASP A 236 3.57 -11.43 -11.65
C ASP A 236 5.00 -11.49 -11.14
N ALA A 237 5.25 -12.43 -10.23
CA ALA A 237 6.60 -12.79 -9.80
C ALA A 237 6.85 -14.30 -9.94
N GLY A 238 7.71 -14.63 -10.90
CA GLY A 238 8.15 -16.01 -11.11
C GLY A 238 9.23 -16.43 -10.09
N PRO A 239 9.34 -17.74 -9.77
CA PRO A 239 10.36 -18.25 -8.83
C PRO A 239 11.80 -18.02 -9.31
N LYS A 240 12.00 -17.67 -10.58
CA LYS A 240 13.29 -17.31 -11.17
C LYS A 240 13.75 -15.88 -10.81
N GLY A 241 12.98 -15.13 -10.01
CA GLY A 241 13.29 -13.76 -9.64
C GLY A 241 12.97 -12.74 -10.74
N ILE A 242 12.15 -13.11 -11.72
CA ILE A 242 11.70 -12.19 -12.76
C ILE A 242 10.34 -11.67 -12.34
N ILE A 243 10.23 -10.35 -12.21
CA ILE A 243 8.97 -9.68 -11.88
C ILE A 243 8.49 -8.97 -13.15
N ARG A 244 7.22 -9.17 -13.50
CA ARG A 244 6.59 -8.55 -14.65
C ARG A 244 5.51 -7.60 -14.21
N ILE A 245 5.47 -6.42 -14.80
CA ILE A 245 4.48 -5.39 -14.54
C ILE A 245 3.73 -5.16 -15.84
N PHE A 246 2.45 -5.52 -15.86
CA PHE A 246 1.60 -5.36 -17.04
C PHE A 246 0.91 -4.00 -17.03
N PRO A 247 0.57 -3.42 -18.20
CA PRO A 247 -0.15 -2.16 -18.27
C PRO A 247 -1.50 -2.29 -17.57
N SER A 248 -1.86 -1.32 -16.73
CA SER A 248 -3.11 -1.31 -15.97
C SER A 248 -4.25 -0.63 -16.76
N ARG A 249 -5.51 -0.87 -16.37
CA ARG A 249 -6.67 -0.24 -17.03
C ARG A 249 -6.79 1.25 -16.72
N SER A 250 -6.29 1.66 -15.56
CA SER A 250 -6.28 3.03 -15.06
C SER A 250 -4.91 3.31 -14.44
N PRO A 251 -4.50 4.58 -14.27
CA PRO A 251 -3.33 4.91 -13.49
C PRO A 251 -3.40 4.26 -12.10
N ILE A 252 -2.28 3.75 -11.62
CA ILE A 252 -2.13 3.13 -10.30
C ILE A 252 -1.18 4.02 -9.49
N GLY A 253 -1.59 4.37 -8.27
CA GLY A 253 -0.81 5.20 -7.34
C GLY A 253 0.44 4.51 -6.81
N GLN A 254 1.38 5.29 -6.28
CA GLN A 254 2.68 4.77 -5.81
C GLN A 254 2.52 3.75 -4.68
N ALA A 255 1.73 4.04 -3.64
CA ALA A 255 1.51 3.13 -2.52
C ALA A 255 0.95 1.76 -2.95
N PHE A 256 0.13 1.70 -3.99
CA PHE A 256 -0.38 0.42 -4.51
C PHE A 256 0.71 -0.34 -5.26
N LEU A 257 1.54 0.36 -6.05
CA LEU A 257 2.73 -0.24 -6.68
C LEU A 257 3.70 -0.78 -5.61
N ASP A 258 3.97 -0.01 -4.57
CA ASP A 258 4.81 -0.44 -3.44
C ASP A 258 4.25 -1.73 -2.82
N THR A 259 2.99 -1.69 -2.39
CA THR A 259 2.32 -2.85 -1.79
C THR A 259 2.40 -4.08 -2.69
N SER A 260 2.23 -3.89 -4.01
CA SER A 260 2.31 -4.97 -4.99
C SER A 260 3.73 -5.53 -5.13
N PHE A 261 4.76 -4.67 -5.16
CA PHE A 261 6.15 -5.15 -5.16
C PHE A 261 6.45 -5.99 -3.93
N LEU A 262 6.01 -5.54 -2.75
CA LEU A 262 6.23 -6.28 -1.51
C LEU A 262 5.50 -7.62 -1.52
N HIS A 263 4.24 -7.64 -1.94
CA HIS A 263 3.44 -8.85 -2.10
C HIS A 263 4.12 -9.84 -3.07
N GLU A 264 4.42 -9.41 -4.29
CA GLU A 264 4.97 -10.27 -5.34
C GLU A 264 6.38 -10.78 -5.01
N THR A 265 7.22 -9.95 -4.40
CA THR A 265 8.55 -10.40 -3.96
C THR A 265 8.48 -11.36 -2.78
N SER A 266 7.43 -11.31 -1.96
CA SER A 266 7.21 -12.24 -0.85
C SER A 266 6.85 -13.65 -1.35
N HIS A 267 6.20 -13.75 -2.52
CA HIS A 267 6.06 -15.03 -3.23
C HIS A 267 7.43 -15.60 -3.62
N ILE A 268 8.36 -14.77 -4.08
CA ILE A 268 9.72 -15.23 -4.43
C ILE A 268 10.45 -15.68 -3.17
N LEU A 269 10.45 -14.85 -2.12
CA LEU A 269 11.13 -15.10 -0.85
C LEU A 269 10.71 -16.44 -0.24
N SER A 270 9.41 -16.65 -0.05
CA SER A 270 8.89 -17.89 0.52
C SER A 270 9.22 -19.12 -0.33
N LYS A 271 9.15 -19.01 -1.66
CA LYS A 271 9.55 -20.10 -2.58
C LYS A 271 11.05 -20.39 -2.52
N ARG A 272 11.90 -19.38 -2.30
CA ARG A 272 13.35 -19.55 -2.11
C ARG A 272 13.69 -20.21 -0.78
N MET A 273 12.99 -19.83 0.28
CA MET A 273 13.20 -20.37 1.62
C MET A 273 12.66 -21.79 1.76
N TRP A 274 11.46 -22.03 1.26
CA TRP A 274 10.67 -23.21 1.61
C TRP A 274 10.22 -24.04 0.40
N GLY A 275 10.59 -23.66 -0.82
CA GLY A 275 10.21 -24.36 -2.03
C GLY A 275 8.82 -23.99 -2.56
N THR A 276 8.52 -24.44 -3.78
CA THR A 276 7.31 -24.06 -4.52
C THR A 276 6.07 -24.89 -4.20
N ASP A 277 6.25 -26.06 -3.57
CA ASP A 277 5.16 -26.95 -3.14
C ASP A 277 4.98 -26.83 -1.63
N PRO A 278 3.92 -26.14 -1.16
CA PRO A 278 3.67 -25.95 0.27
C PRO A 278 3.43 -27.23 1.05
N THR A 279 3.09 -28.33 0.37
CA THR A 279 2.80 -29.62 1.02
C THR A 279 4.06 -30.41 1.36
N ARG A 280 5.23 -30.01 0.84
CA ARG A 280 6.48 -30.78 0.93
C ARG A 280 7.58 -30.14 1.78
N SER A 281 7.27 -29.06 2.49
CA SER A 281 8.26 -28.28 3.21
C SER A 281 7.90 -28.09 4.67
N SER A 282 8.87 -28.30 5.56
CA SER A 282 8.72 -28.02 6.99
C SER A 282 8.48 -26.54 7.26
N GLY A 283 9.03 -25.63 6.44
CA GLY A 283 8.79 -24.19 6.58
C GLY A 283 7.34 -23.81 6.29
N TRP A 284 6.78 -24.34 5.21
CA TRP A 284 5.36 -24.17 4.91
C TRP A 284 4.45 -24.83 5.96
N ALA A 285 4.83 -26.00 6.49
CA ALA A 285 4.11 -26.63 7.59
C ALA A 285 4.13 -25.79 8.89
N GLN A 286 5.26 -25.15 9.20
CA GLN A 286 5.36 -24.20 10.32
C GLN A 286 4.50 -22.96 10.09
N TRP A 287 4.49 -22.40 8.88
CA TRP A 287 3.63 -21.26 8.54
C TRP A 287 2.14 -21.60 8.69
N GLU A 288 1.72 -22.76 8.17
CA GLU A 288 0.34 -23.25 8.30
C GLU A 288 -0.07 -23.42 9.77
N ALA A 289 0.83 -23.97 10.60
CA ALA A 289 0.59 -24.12 12.03
C ALA A 289 0.45 -22.75 12.72
N ALA A 290 1.29 -21.77 12.38
CA ALA A 290 1.20 -20.41 12.90
C ALA A 290 -0.11 -19.73 12.50
N LYS A 291 -0.50 -19.83 11.22
CA LYS A 291 -1.78 -19.34 10.69
C LYS A 291 -2.97 -19.92 11.46
N ARG A 292 -2.97 -21.22 11.74
CA ARG A 292 -4.03 -21.89 12.51
C ARG A 292 -4.08 -21.42 13.97
N GLN A 293 -2.93 -21.20 14.60
CA GLN A 293 -2.85 -20.72 15.97
C GLN A 293 -3.31 -19.26 16.11
N ASP A 294 -3.02 -18.43 15.11
CA ASP A 294 -3.50 -17.05 15.04
C ASP A 294 -5.03 -16.98 14.90
N GLY A 295 -5.64 -17.96 14.22
CA GLY A 295 -7.09 -18.10 14.12
C GLY A 295 -7.82 -16.96 13.39
N THR A 296 -7.08 -15.99 12.84
CA THR A 296 -7.62 -14.82 12.15
C THR A 296 -7.09 -14.73 10.73
N SER A 297 -7.96 -14.33 9.80
CA SER A 297 -7.57 -14.05 8.42
C SER A 297 -6.75 -12.76 8.36
N VAL A 298 -5.70 -12.75 7.52
CA VAL A 298 -4.93 -11.53 7.25
C VAL A 298 -5.61 -10.61 6.25
N SER A 299 -6.24 -11.20 5.21
CA SER A 299 -7.06 -10.51 4.23
C SER A 299 -7.95 -11.51 3.49
N GLY A 300 -8.98 -11.03 2.80
CA GLY A 300 -9.79 -11.86 1.92
C GLY A 300 -8.97 -12.52 0.80
N TYR A 301 -7.92 -11.84 0.33
CA TYR A 301 -7.02 -12.36 -0.69
C TYR A 301 -6.09 -13.46 -0.13
N GLY A 302 -5.52 -13.26 1.06
CA GLY A 302 -4.69 -14.25 1.75
C GLY A 302 -5.44 -15.53 2.16
N ASN A 303 -6.77 -15.55 2.09
CA ASN A 303 -7.55 -16.77 2.31
C ASN A 303 -7.57 -17.72 1.10
N GLN A 304 -7.09 -17.29 -0.07
CA GLN A 304 -7.13 -18.12 -1.28
C GLN A 304 -6.22 -19.35 -1.15
N ASP A 305 -4.98 -19.15 -0.70
CA ASP A 305 -4.06 -20.22 -0.37
C ASP A 305 -2.97 -19.76 0.60
N ILE A 306 -2.12 -20.69 1.04
CA ILE A 306 -1.07 -20.44 2.04
C ILE A 306 0.05 -19.52 1.53
N GLN A 307 0.32 -19.50 0.22
CA GLN A 307 1.33 -18.60 -0.35
C GLN A 307 0.79 -17.17 -0.39
N GLU A 308 -0.47 -16.99 -0.77
CA GLU A 308 -1.14 -15.68 -0.68
C GLU A 308 -1.23 -15.19 0.77
N ASP A 309 -1.52 -16.09 1.73
CA ASP A 309 -1.50 -15.74 3.15
C ASP A 309 -0.13 -15.20 3.59
N PHE A 310 0.96 -15.86 3.17
CA PHE A 310 2.31 -15.41 3.48
C PHE A 310 2.57 -14.01 2.92
N SER A 311 2.35 -13.81 1.62
CA SER A 311 2.62 -12.54 0.94
C SER A 311 1.80 -11.39 1.52
N GLU A 312 0.51 -11.61 1.80
CA GLU A 312 -0.35 -10.63 2.45
C GLU A 312 0.08 -10.35 3.89
N THR A 313 0.57 -11.36 4.62
CA THR A 313 1.08 -11.17 5.98
C THR A 313 2.38 -10.39 5.99
N VAL A 314 3.27 -10.56 5.01
CA VAL A 314 4.48 -9.73 4.89
C VAL A 314 4.13 -8.26 4.65
N VAL A 315 3.07 -7.97 3.87
CA VAL A 315 2.55 -6.62 3.70
C VAL A 315 2.08 -6.05 5.05
N GLN A 316 1.19 -6.75 5.77
CA GLN A 316 0.70 -6.27 7.07
C GLN A 316 1.84 -6.12 8.10
N TYR A 317 2.76 -7.07 8.13
CA TYR A 317 3.94 -7.04 8.98
C TYR A 317 4.80 -5.81 8.70
N SER A 318 5.06 -5.54 7.42
CA SER A 318 5.82 -4.36 7.04
C SER A 318 5.11 -3.10 7.50
N ILE A 319 3.79 -2.99 7.29
CA ILE A 319 2.98 -1.83 7.69
C ILE A 319 3.03 -1.59 9.20
N TYR A 320 2.84 -2.64 10.02
CA TYR A 320 2.61 -2.47 11.44
C TYR A 320 3.85 -2.60 12.32
N LYS A 321 4.89 -3.35 11.92
CA LYS A 321 6.08 -3.61 12.76
C LYS A 321 6.71 -2.29 13.24
N GLY A 322 6.90 -2.16 14.55
CA GLY A 322 7.50 -0.99 15.19
C GLY A 322 6.62 0.27 15.21
N GLY A 323 5.41 0.21 14.65
CA GLY A 323 4.46 1.31 14.63
C GLY A 323 3.43 1.24 15.76
N TRP A 324 2.52 2.22 15.79
CA TRP A 324 1.47 2.33 16.81
C TRP A 324 0.55 1.09 16.90
N TYR A 325 0.29 0.45 15.76
CA TYR A 325 -0.59 -0.72 15.66
C TYR A 325 0.14 -2.06 15.79
N ASP A 326 1.46 -2.08 16.03
CA ASP A 326 2.23 -3.33 16.09
C ASP A 326 1.65 -4.28 17.15
N SER A 327 1.32 -3.76 18.33
CA SER A 327 0.79 -4.57 19.43
C SER A 327 -0.56 -5.22 19.10
N GLN A 328 -1.41 -4.53 18.34
CA GLN A 328 -2.72 -5.00 17.91
C GLN A 328 -2.56 -6.02 16.77
N ALA A 329 -1.71 -5.73 15.79
CA ALA A 329 -1.39 -6.67 14.72
C ALA A 329 -0.82 -7.97 15.29
N ARG A 330 0.07 -7.90 16.29
CA ARG A 330 0.62 -9.08 16.99
C ARG A 330 -0.39 -9.84 17.84
N ARG A 331 -1.50 -9.22 18.27
CA ARG A 331 -2.61 -9.95 18.90
C ARG A 331 -3.40 -10.78 17.87
N LEU A 332 -3.49 -10.30 16.63
CA LEU A 332 -4.18 -11.00 15.56
C LEU A 332 -3.31 -12.08 14.92
N TRP A 333 -2.04 -11.74 14.62
CA TRP A 333 -1.15 -12.51 13.76
C TRP A 333 0.21 -12.82 14.42
N GLY A 334 0.22 -12.92 15.76
CA GLY A 334 1.45 -12.99 16.54
C GLY A 334 2.35 -14.17 16.22
N ASN A 335 1.80 -15.34 15.88
CA ASN A 335 2.61 -16.51 15.56
C ASN A 335 3.25 -16.38 14.17
N ARG A 336 2.50 -15.87 13.18
CA ARG A 336 3.10 -15.53 11.87
C ARG A 336 4.13 -14.41 11.99
N PHE A 337 3.85 -13.37 12.77
CA PHE A 337 4.78 -12.25 12.98
C PHE A 337 6.09 -12.69 13.64
N LYS A 338 6.07 -13.68 14.55
CA LYS A 338 7.30 -14.26 15.11
C LYS A 338 8.19 -14.91 14.04
N ILE A 339 7.59 -15.63 13.08
CA ILE A 339 8.33 -16.20 11.95
C ILE A 339 8.92 -15.07 11.11
N LEU A 340 8.14 -14.02 10.82
CA LEU A 340 8.62 -12.87 10.05
C LEU A 340 9.71 -12.07 10.78
N ASP A 341 9.69 -12.01 12.11
CA ASP A 341 10.77 -11.42 12.92
C ASP A 341 12.10 -12.15 12.75
N GLU A 342 12.09 -13.45 12.44
CA GLU A 342 13.30 -14.21 12.14
C GLU A 342 13.78 -14.01 10.70
N ILE A 343 12.84 -13.84 9.77
CA ILE A 343 13.12 -13.62 8.33
C ILE A 343 13.69 -12.23 8.08
N PHE A 344 13.13 -11.20 8.74
CA PHE A 344 13.47 -9.79 8.55
C PHE A 344 14.32 -9.21 9.69
N ARG A 345 15.19 -10.05 10.23
CA ARG A 345 16.04 -9.73 11.38
C ARG A 345 17.23 -8.86 11.01
#